data_AF-A0A1X9X0Z4-F1
#
_entry.id   AF-A0A1X9X0Z4-F1
#
_cell.length_a   1.000
_cell.length_b   1.000
_cell.length_c   1.000
_cell.angle_alpha   90.00
_cell.angle_beta   90.00
_cell.angle_gamma   90.00
#
_symmetry.space_group_name_H-M   'P 1'
#
loop_
_entity.id
_entity.type
_entity.pdbx_description
1 polymer ?
#
loop_
_entity_poly.entity_id
_entity_poly.type
_entity_poly.pdbx_seq_one_letter_code
_entity_poly.pdbx_strand_id
1 'polypeptide(L)' 'LAGMAIIQNSTFYGNSSGLYGGGISNDDTLTVQNSTLSGNSAYIYGGGIYNRATL' A
#
# COMPACT_ATOMS: atom_id res chain seq x y z
N LEU A 1 14.47 15.04 1.15
CA LEU A 1 14.72 13.59 1.33
C LEU A 1 13.46 12.89 0.85
N ALA A 2 13.53 12.15 -0.24
CA ALA A 2 12.42 11.28 -0.65
C ALA A 2 12.38 10.08 0.31
N GLY A 3 11.20 9.75 0.84
CA GLY A 3 11.05 8.66 1.80
C GLY A 3 10.92 7.33 1.09
N MET A 4 11.88 6.43 1.27
CA MET A 4 11.78 5.07 0.72
C MET A 4 11.09 4.14 1.71
N ALA A 5 10.04 3.45 1.28
CA ALA A 5 9.40 2.39 2.03
C ALA A 5 9.77 1.01 1.45
N ILE A 6 10.28 0.12 2.30
CA ILE A 6 10.55 -1.28 1.96
C ILE A 6 9.73 -2.16 2.90
N ILE A 7 8.83 -2.95 2.32
CA ILE A 7 7.97 -3.90 3.01
C ILE A 7 8.32 -5.31 2.55
N GLN A 8 8.66 -6.19 3.50
CA GLN A 8 9.05 -7.57 3.21
C GLN A 8 8.34 -8.55 4.13
N ASN A 9 8.02 -9.73 3.62
CA ASN A 9 7.49 -10.87 4.40
C ASN A 9 6.32 -10.51 5.32
N SER A 10 5.43 -9.62 4.85
CA SER A 10 4.35 -9.05 5.65
C SER A 10 2.98 -9.47 5.13
N THR A 11 1.99 -9.50 6.01
CA THR A 11 0.59 -9.75 5.63
C THR A 11 -0.27 -8.56 6.00
N PHE A 12 -0.90 -7.94 5.01
CA PHE A 12 -1.94 -6.94 5.18
C PHE A 12 -3.27 -7.59 4.83
N TYR A 13 -4.11 -7.83 5.83
CA TYR A 13 -5.39 -8.50 5.65
C TYR A 13 -6.56 -7.68 6.21
N GLY A 14 -7.62 -7.52 5.42
CA GLY A 14 -8.88 -6.96 5.91
C GLY A 14 -8.84 -5.48 6.28
N ASN A 15 -7.81 -4.74 5.86
CA ASN A 15 -7.69 -3.32 6.20
C ASN A 15 -8.58 -2.46 5.30
N SER A 16 -9.09 -1.35 5.84
CA SER A 16 -9.98 -0.43 5.11
C SER A 16 -9.55 1.02 5.28
N SER A 17 -9.56 1.77 4.17
CA SER A 17 -9.28 3.20 4.13
C SER A 17 -10.42 3.97 3.48
N GLY A 18 -10.78 5.12 4.06
CA GLY A 18 -11.80 6.01 3.51
C GLY A 18 -11.36 6.76 2.25
N LEU A 19 -10.07 6.73 1.90
CA LEU A 19 -9.55 7.44 0.73
C LEU A 19 -8.72 6.50 -0.14
N TYR A 20 -7.49 6.21 0.26
CA TYR A 20 -6.51 5.50 -0.55
C TYR A 20 -5.83 4.38 0.22
N GLY A 21 -5.47 3.30 -0.48
CA GLY A 21 -4.54 2.30 0.03
C GLY A 21 -5.08 1.59 1.26
N GLY A 22 -5.98 0.63 1.10
CA GLY A 22 -6.59 -0.07 2.24
C GLY A 22 -5.55 -0.70 3.16
N GLY A 23 -4.48 -1.26 2.60
CA GLY A 23 -3.32 -1.74 3.36
C GLY A 23 -2.15 -0.77 3.39
N ILE A 24 -1.76 -0.22 2.23
CA ILE A 24 -0.58 0.66 2.11
C ILE A 24 -0.95 1.88 1.27
N SER A 25 -0.71 3.08 1.80
CA SER A 25 -0.70 4.33 1.04
C SER A 25 0.71 4.90 1.07
N ASN A 26 1.29 5.17 -0.08
CA ASN A 26 2.68 5.61 -0.20
C ASN A 26 2.81 6.68 -1.30
N ASP A 27 3.49 7.79 -0.98
CA ASP A 27 3.65 8.91 -1.90
C ASP A 27 5.02 8.94 -2.63
N ASP A 28 5.99 8.12 -2.21
CA ASP A 28 7.36 8.06 -2.74
C ASP A 28 7.72 6.65 -3.28
N THR A 29 8.98 6.19 -3.25
CA THR A 29 9.32 4.84 -3.72
C THR A 29 8.87 3.77 -2.73
N LEU A 30 8.11 2.78 -3.22
CA LEU A 30 7.68 1.60 -2.45
C LEU A 30 8.20 0.32 -3.10
N THR A 31 8.90 -0.49 -2.31
CA THR A 31 9.18 -1.90 -2.65
C THR A 31 8.39 -2.81 -1.73
N VAL A 32 7.59 -3.71 -2.30
CA VAL A 32 6.90 -4.77 -1.57
C VAL A 32 7.37 -6.12 -2.08
N GLN A 33 7.90 -6.95 -1.20
CA GLN A 33 8.41 -8.27 -1.55
C GLN A 33 7.88 -9.34 -0.61
N ASN A 34 7.61 -10.54 -1.15
CA ASN A 34 7.19 -11.72 -0.39
C ASN A 34 6.04 -11.44 0.60
N SER A 35 5.13 -10.54 0.24
CA SER A 35 4.07 -10.07 1.14
C SER A 35 2.70 -10.43 0.59
N THR A 36 1.75 -10.68 1.49
CA THR A 36 0.36 -10.96 1.14
C THR A 36 -0.50 -9.73 1.39
N LEU A 37 -1.25 -9.31 0.37
CA LEU A 37 -2.30 -8.29 0.50
C LEU A 37 -3.63 -8.90 0.10
N SER A 38 -4.51 -9.12 1.06
CA SER A 38 -5.78 -9.82 0.83
C SER A 38 -6.92 -9.18 1.62
N GLY A 39 -8.11 -9.09 1.02
CA GLY A 39 -9.29 -8.51 1.68
C GLY A 39 -9.17 -7.04 2.07
N ASN A 40 -8.16 -6.31 1.58
CA ASN A 40 -8.03 -4.88 1.84
C ASN A 40 -8.93 -4.08 0.89
N SER A 41 -9.49 -2.96 1.37
CA SER A 41 -10.37 -2.09 0.59
C SER A 41 -10.08 -0.60 0.80
N ALA A 42 -10.37 0.21 -0.21
CA ALA A 42 -10.30 1.66 -0.12
C ALA A 42 -11.47 2.27 -0.89
N TYR A 43 -12.02 3.38 -0.41
CA TYR A 43 -13.17 4.01 -1.05
C TYR A 43 -12.85 4.62 -2.41
N ILE A 44 -11.69 5.27 -2.57
CA ILE A 44 -11.34 5.96 -3.82
C ILE A 44 -10.41 5.11 -4.69
N TYR A 45 -9.17 4.85 -4.26
CA TYR A 45 -8.19 4.12 -5.08
C TYR A 45 -7.31 3.15 -4.28
N GLY A 46 -6.88 2.08 -4.95
CA GLY A 46 -5.88 1.16 -4.41
C GLY A 46 -6.41 0.37 -3.22
N GLY A 47 -7.33 -0.58 -3.46
CA GLY A 47 -7.94 -1.38 -2.39
C GLY A 47 -6.91 -2.02 -1.45
N GLY A 48 -5.80 -2.55 -2.00
CA GLY A 48 -4.65 -2.99 -1.21
C GLY A 48 -3.56 -1.93 -1.07
N ILE A 49 -3.04 -1.45 -2.20
CA ILE A 49 -1.95 -0.49 -2.25
C ILE A 49 -2.37 0.69 -3.12
N TYR A 50 -2.15 1.89 -2.60
CA TYR A 50 -2.09 3.10 -3.39
C TYR A 50 -0.66 3.63 -3.36
N ASN A 51 -0.02 3.72 -4.53
CA ASN A 51 1.31 4.31 -4.69
C ASN A 51 1.20 5.51 -5.64
N ARG A 52 1.52 6.71 -5.15
CA ARG A 52 1.43 7.97 -5.91
C ARG A 52 2.73 8.36 -6.62
N ALA A 53 3.84 7.66 -6.40
CA ALA A 53 5.11 8.04 -7.02
C ALA A 53 5.01 8.11 -8.54
N THR A 54 5.45 9.24 -9.08
CA THR A 54 5.72 9.42 -10.51
C THR A 54 7.05 8.75 -10.83
N LEU A 55 7.09 7.98 -11.93
CA LEU A 55 8.28 7.29 -12.45
C LEU A 55 9.54 8.18 -12.49
#